data_AF-A0A094G3Q3-F1
#
_entry.id   AF-A0A094G3Q3-F1
#
_cell.length_a   1.000
_cell.length_b   1.000
_cell.length_c   1.000
_cell.angle_alpha   90.00
_cell.angle_beta   90.00
_cell.angle_gamma   90.00
#
_symmetry.space_group_name_H-M   'P 1'
#
loop_
_entity.id
_entity.type
_entity.pdbx_description
1 polymer ?
#
loop_
_entity_poly.entity_id
_entity_poly.type
_entity_poly.pdbx_seq_one_letter_code
_entity_poly.pdbx_strand_id
1 'polypeptide(L)'
;MAKISALPPADKIFAGKVFVLQGDFGRFPRTHLNIARLIARHGGRVESTITDRTTLLVTTIEEFRKGSPAIEKAISLGKAKCRIVQWEYIEDSIFTKNGKPRVISANFHEIQSVLKRQNRLSEAMAIYKKKFIMDATATKGLADPGLHHLYVDTTGYKYHVVVSRLTKVDSKTRIEKYNLFLFESNAAPCTYMVGAKYNRPGAATTYIKEYMIPSAFDVAFRQFRKFFRIKTGVEWDCRLDGVGGGEEAFVYVPPTKEQPRGVMPMGWVEPEERVGDDGSEEE
;
A
#
# COMPACT_ATOMS: atom_id res chain seq x y z
N MET A 1 21.48 47.69 40.55
CA MET A 1 20.09 47.66 40.04
C MET A 1 20.00 46.63 38.93
N ALA A 2 19.34 45.50 39.18
CA ALA A 2 19.17 44.46 38.17
C ALA A 2 18.18 44.92 37.10
N LYS A 3 18.59 44.91 35.83
CA LYS A 3 17.69 45.15 34.69
C LYS A 3 16.67 44.02 34.65
N ILE A 4 15.44 44.31 35.07
CA ILE A 4 14.28 43.48 34.76
C ILE A 4 14.14 43.52 33.24
N SER A 5 14.58 42.47 32.55
CA SER A 5 14.31 42.33 31.12
C SER A 5 12.79 42.23 30.97
N ALA A 6 12.16 43.29 30.47
CA ALA A 6 10.77 43.21 30.02
C ALA A 6 10.67 42.04 29.03
N LEU A 7 9.81 41.07 29.34
CA LEU A 7 9.50 40.01 28.38
C LEU A 7 9.13 40.68 27.04
N PRO A 8 9.60 40.16 25.89
CA PRO A 8 9.19 40.64 24.58
C PRO A 8 7.66 40.74 24.54
N PRO A 9 7.07 41.76 23.87
CA PRO A 9 5.64 41.86 23.69
C PRO A 9 5.11 40.52 23.18
N ALA A 10 4.19 39.91 23.92
CA ALA A 10 3.77 38.56 23.60
C ALA A 10 3.13 38.52 22.21
N ASP A 11 3.59 37.61 21.34
CA ASP A 11 3.01 37.39 20.04
C ASP A 11 1.54 36.98 20.21
N LYS A 12 0.61 37.92 20.00
CA LYS A 12 -0.84 37.74 20.22
C LYS A 12 -1.50 36.98 19.06
N ILE A 13 -0.89 35.89 18.62
CA ILE A 13 -1.35 35.13 17.46
C ILE A 13 -2.76 34.56 17.66
N PHE A 14 -3.15 34.27 18.90
CA PHE A 14 -4.48 33.76 19.23
C PHE A 14 -5.47 34.84 19.68
N ALA A 15 -5.18 36.12 19.42
CA ALA A 15 -6.11 37.20 19.73
C ALA A 15 -7.51 36.93 19.14
N GLY A 16 -8.54 37.08 19.98
CA GLY A 16 -9.94 36.83 19.59
C GLY A 16 -10.34 35.35 19.47
N LYS A 17 -9.43 34.41 19.77
CA LYS A 17 -9.75 32.97 19.78
C LYS A 17 -10.10 32.51 21.19
N VAL A 18 -11.19 31.78 21.29
CA VAL A 18 -11.64 31.10 22.51
C VAL A 18 -11.48 29.60 22.30
N PHE A 19 -10.75 28.97 23.22
CA PHE A 19 -10.40 27.57 23.23
C PHE A 19 -11.14 26.85 24.35
N VAL A 20 -11.52 25.61 24.10
CA VAL A 20 -11.88 24.66 25.15
C VAL A 20 -10.97 23.45 25.00
N LEU A 21 -10.53 22.88 26.11
CA LEU A 21 -9.66 21.69 26.15
C LEU A 21 -10.48 20.51 26.66
N GLN A 22 -10.44 19.37 25.94
CA GLN A 22 -11.17 18.16 26.31
C GLN A 22 -10.33 16.90 26.09
N GLY A 23 -10.23 16.05 27.12
CA GLY A 23 -9.50 14.78 27.06
C GLY A 23 -8.12 14.84 27.74
N ASP A 24 -7.51 13.68 27.96
CA ASP A 24 -6.20 13.61 28.60
C ASP A 24 -5.06 13.81 27.57
N PHE A 25 -4.42 14.97 27.63
CA PHE A 25 -3.28 15.32 26.77
C PHE A 25 -1.94 14.71 27.24
N GLY A 26 -1.95 13.99 28.36
CA GLY A 26 -0.81 13.27 28.90
C GLY A 26 -0.02 14.06 29.96
N ARG A 27 1.24 13.67 30.14
CA ARG A 27 2.14 14.21 31.17
C ARG A 27 2.82 15.50 30.72
N PHE A 28 3.50 16.16 31.66
CA PHE A 28 4.31 17.34 31.39
C PHE A 28 5.22 17.13 30.16
N PRO A 29 5.30 18.11 29.22
CA PRO A 29 4.71 19.44 29.29
C PRO A 29 3.25 19.56 28.79
N ARG A 30 2.62 18.48 28.31
CA ARG A 30 1.28 18.48 27.68
C ARG A 30 0.12 18.36 28.69
N THR A 31 0.21 19.07 29.82
CA THR A 31 -0.91 19.11 30.77
C THR A 31 -1.88 20.22 30.39
N HIS A 32 -3.17 20.08 30.73
CA HIS A 32 -4.19 21.12 30.55
C HIS A 32 -3.72 22.50 31.03
N LEU A 33 -3.07 22.55 32.20
CA LEU A 33 -2.56 23.79 32.79
C LEU A 33 -1.50 24.46 31.91
N ASN A 34 -0.55 23.70 31.39
CA ASN A 34 0.52 24.23 30.55
C ASN A 34 -0.01 24.66 29.17
N ILE A 35 -0.89 23.85 28.59
CA ILE A 35 -1.60 24.15 27.35
C ILE A 35 -2.35 25.48 27.49
N ALA A 36 -3.12 25.64 28.57
CA ALA A 36 -3.87 26.86 28.83
C ALA A 36 -2.96 28.08 29.04
N ARG A 37 -1.85 27.93 29.77
CA ARG A 37 -0.84 28.98 29.95
C ARG A 37 -0.21 29.40 28.62
N LEU A 38 0.08 28.45 27.73
CA LEU A 38 0.62 28.73 26.39
C LEU A 38 -0.39 29.51 25.55
N ILE A 39 -1.65 29.08 25.51
CA ILE A 39 -2.72 29.79 24.78
C ILE A 39 -2.85 31.22 25.30
N ALA A 40 -2.91 31.41 26.63
CA ALA A 40 -3.07 32.71 27.27
C ALA A 40 -1.88 33.64 26.99
N ARG A 41 -0.66 33.11 27.07
CA ARG A 41 0.57 33.85 26.71
C ARG A 41 0.50 34.39 25.29
N HIS A 42 -0.10 33.65 24.37
CA HIS A 42 -0.24 34.04 22.96
C HIS A 42 -1.56 34.76 22.64
N GLY A 43 -2.26 35.29 23.65
CA GLY A 43 -3.42 36.17 23.49
C GLY A 43 -4.77 35.45 23.30
N GLY A 44 -4.80 34.13 23.43
CA GLY A 44 -6.04 33.35 23.40
C GLY A 44 -6.71 33.26 24.76
N ARG A 45 -7.98 32.87 24.79
CA ARG A 45 -8.74 32.59 26.03
C ARG A 45 -9.09 31.12 26.10
N VAL A 46 -9.03 30.55 27.30
CA VAL A 46 -9.45 29.17 27.55
C VAL A 46 -10.67 29.19 28.46
N GLU A 47 -11.75 28.54 28.04
CA GLU A 47 -12.97 28.35 28.81
C GLU A 47 -13.09 26.87 29.22
N SER A 48 -13.78 26.61 30.34
CA SER A 48 -14.05 25.24 30.82
C SER A 48 -15.17 24.54 30.06
N THR A 49 -16.08 25.30 29.47
CA THR A 49 -17.30 24.81 28.82
C THR A 49 -17.43 25.44 27.44
N ILE A 50 -17.99 24.67 26.49
CA ILE A 50 -18.25 25.18 25.13
C ILE A 50 -19.44 26.14 25.16
N THR A 51 -19.18 27.33 24.65
CA THR A 51 -20.13 28.44 24.49
C THR A 51 -20.24 28.82 23.00
N ASP A 52 -21.20 29.66 22.64
CA ASP A 52 -21.35 30.13 21.25
C ASP A 52 -20.18 30.99 20.76
N ARG A 53 -19.32 31.45 21.70
CA ARG A 53 -18.08 32.19 21.41
C ARG A 53 -16.88 31.28 21.21
N THR A 54 -17.03 29.98 21.47
CA THR A 54 -15.94 29.00 21.34
C THR A 54 -15.57 28.83 19.87
N THR A 55 -14.31 29.13 19.56
CA THR A 55 -13.77 29.06 18.20
C THR A 55 -13.07 27.74 17.91
N LEU A 56 -12.45 27.16 18.93
CA LEU A 56 -11.59 25.98 18.82
C LEU A 56 -11.86 25.04 20.00
N LEU A 57 -12.18 23.78 19.70
CA LEU A 57 -12.15 22.69 20.66
C LEU A 57 -10.87 21.90 20.41
N VAL A 58 -9.98 21.88 21.40
CA VAL A 58 -8.75 21.08 21.37
C VAL A 58 -9.04 19.77 22.08
N THR A 59 -8.80 18.65 21.41
CA THR A 59 -9.13 17.34 21.96
C THR A 59 -8.22 16.23 21.45
N THR A 60 -8.24 15.08 22.12
CA THR A 60 -7.54 13.87 21.70
C THR A 60 -8.43 12.99 20.83
N ILE A 61 -7.82 12.05 20.11
CA ILE A 61 -8.56 11.09 19.26
C ILE A 61 -9.44 10.19 20.13
N GLU A 62 -8.93 9.79 21.28
CA GLU A 62 -9.61 8.93 22.24
C GLU A 62 -10.87 9.62 22.78
N GLU A 63 -10.77 10.89 23.17
CA GLU A 63 -11.90 11.63 23.72
C GLU A 63 -12.95 11.96 22.64
N PHE A 64 -12.50 12.31 21.44
CA PHE A 64 -13.41 12.52 20.31
C PHE A 64 -14.19 11.26 19.94
N ARG A 65 -13.55 10.08 19.99
CA ARG A 65 -14.21 8.80 19.71
C ARG A 65 -15.25 8.42 20.76
N LYS A 66 -15.09 8.83 22.02
CA LYS A 66 -16.09 8.61 23.07
C LYS A 66 -17.36 9.42 22.86
N GLY A 67 -17.29 10.53 22.10
CA GLY A 67 -18.45 11.38 21.83
C GLY A 67 -18.96 12.09 23.09
N SER A 68 -18.08 12.71 23.88
CA SER A 68 -18.52 13.41 25.09
C SER A 68 -19.47 14.58 24.76
N PRO A 69 -20.33 15.01 25.71
CA PRO A 69 -21.31 16.08 25.45
C PRO A 69 -20.67 17.39 24.95
N ALA A 70 -19.42 17.66 25.35
CA ALA A 70 -18.65 18.77 24.82
C ALA A 70 -18.35 18.60 23.33
N ILE A 71 -17.93 17.42 22.90
CA ILE A 71 -17.65 17.11 21.49
C ILE A 71 -18.92 17.25 20.65
N GLU A 72 -20.05 16.70 21.11
CA GLU A 72 -21.33 16.81 20.42
C GLU A 72 -21.77 18.27 20.27
N LYS A 73 -21.61 19.08 21.32
CA LYS A 73 -21.90 20.51 21.27
C LYS A 73 -20.98 21.26 20.31
N ALA A 74 -19.70 20.92 20.22
CA ALA A 74 -18.81 21.52 19.24
C ALA A 74 -19.18 21.14 17.79
N ILE A 75 -19.61 19.89 17.58
CA ILE A 75 -20.08 19.42 16.28
C ILE A 75 -21.35 20.18 15.87
N SER A 76 -22.29 20.38 16.80
CA SER A 76 -23.56 21.07 16.51
C SER A 76 -23.39 22.57 16.18
N LEU A 77 -22.37 23.24 16.75
CA LEU A 77 -22.01 24.61 16.37
C LEU A 77 -21.51 24.72 14.92
N GLY A 78 -21.03 23.61 14.35
CA GLY A 78 -20.53 23.52 12.98
C GLY A 78 -19.13 24.11 12.77
N LYS A 79 -18.48 23.64 11.72
CA LYS A 79 -17.08 23.95 11.37
C LYS A 79 -16.80 25.45 11.17
N ALA A 80 -17.80 26.21 10.75
CA ALA A 80 -17.68 27.65 10.54
C ALA A 80 -17.49 28.42 11.86
N LYS A 81 -18.05 27.91 12.96
CA LYS A 81 -17.97 28.55 14.29
C LYS A 81 -16.93 27.89 15.17
N CYS A 82 -17.00 26.56 15.33
CA CYS A 82 -16.12 25.80 16.21
C CYS A 82 -15.35 24.73 15.42
N ARG A 83 -14.03 24.82 15.42
CA ARG A 83 -13.14 23.82 14.79
C ARG A 83 -12.61 22.86 15.84
N ILE A 84 -12.73 21.57 15.59
CA ILE A 84 -12.24 20.51 16.48
C ILE A 84 -10.87 20.05 16.01
N VAL A 85 -9.84 20.31 16.81
CA VAL A 85 -8.42 20.12 16.46
C VAL A 85 -7.68 19.35 17.54
N GLN A 86 -6.52 18.80 17.20
CA GLN A 86 -5.59 18.25 18.19
C GLN A 86 -4.65 19.33 18.77
N TRP A 87 -3.99 19.01 19.89
CA TRP A 87 -3.03 19.88 20.58
C TRP A 87 -1.91 20.40 19.66
N GLU A 88 -1.48 19.58 18.69
CA GLU A 88 -0.45 19.91 17.70
C GLU A 88 -0.77 21.19 16.93
N TYR A 89 -2.05 21.58 16.79
CA TYR A 89 -2.42 22.87 16.22
C TYR A 89 -1.81 24.06 16.99
N ILE A 90 -1.81 23.98 18.32
CA ILE A 90 -1.26 25.02 19.19
C ILE A 90 0.26 24.97 19.14
N GLU A 91 0.83 23.77 19.25
CA GLU A 91 2.27 23.54 19.20
C GLU A 91 2.85 24.09 17.89
N ASP A 92 2.30 23.71 16.74
CA ASP A 92 2.78 24.11 15.42
C ASP A 92 2.46 25.57 15.08
N SER A 93 1.48 26.20 15.75
CA SER A 93 1.24 27.64 15.63
C SER A 93 2.28 28.47 16.39
N ILE A 94 2.77 27.96 17.52
CA ILE A 94 3.76 28.65 18.36
C ILE A 94 5.18 28.36 17.84
N PHE A 95 5.51 27.10 17.66
CA PHE A 95 6.85 26.61 17.31
C PHE A 95 6.96 26.37 15.80
N THR A 96 6.78 27.43 15.03
CA THR A 96 6.85 27.32 13.56
C THR A 96 8.30 27.10 13.10
N LYS A 97 8.48 26.46 11.94
CA LYS A 97 9.81 26.19 11.34
C LYS A 97 10.68 27.45 11.16
N ASN A 98 10.05 28.61 11.00
CA ASN A 98 10.73 29.89 10.79
C ASN A 98 10.99 30.65 12.11
N GLY A 99 10.71 30.03 13.26
CA GLY A 99 10.91 30.59 14.60
C GLY A 99 9.95 31.72 14.99
N LYS A 100 9.05 32.14 14.10
CA LYS A 100 8.06 33.20 14.36
C LYS A 100 6.67 32.60 14.58
N PRO A 101 6.06 32.76 15.77
CA PRO A 101 4.71 32.29 16.02
C PRO A 101 3.71 32.87 15.00
N ARG A 102 2.80 32.04 14.51
CA ARG A 102 1.69 32.46 13.63
C ARG A 102 0.54 31.48 13.69
N VAL A 103 -0.68 31.94 13.45
CA VAL A 103 -1.82 31.04 13.29
C VAL A 103 -1.65 30.24 12.00
N ILE A 104 -1.57 28.92 12.12
CA ILE A 104 -1.56 28.00 10.98
C ILE A 104 -3.00 27.62 10.58
N SER A 105 -3.14 27.01 9.40
CA SER A 105 -4.45 26.45 9.03
C SER A 105 -4.78 25.24 9.89
N ALA A 106 -5.90 25.28 10.59
CA ALA A 106 -6.37 24.14 11.38
C ALA A 106 -6.76 22.93 10.52
N ASN A 107 -6.82 23.02 9.18
CA ASN A 107 -7.26 21.92 8.31
C ASN A 107 -6.43 20.64 8.52
N PHE A 108 -5.13 20.80 8.77
CA PHE A 108 -4.21 19.68 8.92
C PHE A 108 -4.30 18.99 10.30
N HIS A 109 -4.72 19.74 11.31
CA HIS A 109 -4.85 19.31 12.70
C HIS A 109 -6.29 19.04 13.12
N GLU A 110 -7.24 19.29 12.21
CA GLU A 110 -8.63 18.90 12.39
C GLU A 110 -8.74 17.41 12.60
N ILE A 111 -9.48 17.02 13.64
CA ILE A 111 -9.52 15.63 14.08
C ILE A 111 -10.01 14.68 12.98
N GLN A 112 -10.96 15.15 12.17
CA GLN A 112 -11.46 14.40 11.00
C GLN A 112 -10.39 14.20 9.93
N SER A 113 -9.57 15.23 9.65
CA SER A 113 -8.45 15.13 8.71
C SER A 113 -7.37 14.18 9.20
N VAL A 114 -7.09 14.22 10.51
CA VAL A 114 -6.14 13.31 11.16
C VAL A 114 -6.63 11.87 11.07
N LEU A 115 -7.90 11.62 11.43
CA LEU A 115 -8.51 10.29 11.34
C LEU A 115 -8.47 9.74 9.92
N LYS A 116 -8.84 10.55 8.92
CA LYS A 116 -8.77 10.15 7.50
C LYS A 116 -7.35 9.76 7.08
N ARG A 117 -6.32 10.47 7.57
CA ARG A 117 -4.92 10.16 7.28
C ARG A 117 -4.47 8.85 7.96
N GLN A 118 -4.83 8.64 9.23
CA GLN A 118 -4.54 7.39 9.93
C GLN A 118 -5.18 6.19 9.23
N ASN A 119 -6.45 6.32 8.82
CA ASN A 119 -7.16 5.24 8.12
C ASN A 119 -6.48 4.86 6.80
N ARG A 120 -6.07 5.85 5.98
CA ARG A 120 -5.33 5.59 4.73
C ARG A 120 -4.02 4.84 4.96
N LEU A 121 -3.27 5.19 6.00
CA LEU A 121 -2.04 4.51 6.36
C LEU A 121 -2.32 3.07 6.82
N SER A 122 -3.35 2.86 7.64
CA SER A 122 -3.74 1.52 8.07
C SER A 122 -4.24 0.64 6.91
N GLU A 123 -4.98 1.21 5.96
CA GLU A 123 -5.45 0.51 4.76
C GLU A 123 -4.26 0.11 3.87
N ALA A 124 -3.34 1.04 3.60
CA ALA A 124 -2.14 0.76 2.84
C ALA A 124 -1.29 -0.35 3.49
N MET A 125 -1.12 -0.29 4.82
CA MET A 125 -0.39 -1.30 5.58
C MET A 125 -1.09 -2.67 5.56
N ALA A 126 -2.42 -2.69 5.66
CA ALA A 126 -3.22 -3.91 5.56
C ALA A 126 -3.13 -4.53 4.16
N ILE A 127 -3.17 -3.71 3.11
CA ILE A 127 -2.97 -4.16 1.72
C ILE A 127 -1.58 -4.76 1.54
N TYR A 128 -0.54 -4.08 2.04
CA TYR A 128 0.84 -4.58 1.98
C TYR A 128 0.97 -5.93 2.70
N LYS A 129 0.47 -6.01 3.95
CA LYS A 129 0.49 -7.24 4.73
C LYS A 129 -0.27 -8.38 4.04
N LYS A 130 -1.43 -8.09 3.46
CA LYS A 130 -2.21 -9.07 2.69
C LYS A 130 -1.44 -9.56 1.47
N LYS A 131 -0.84 -8.67 0.68
CA LYS A 131 -0.01 -9.04 -0.48
C LYS A 131 1.18 -9.90 -0.06
N PHE A 132 1.89 -9.50 1.00
CA PHE A 132 3.02 -10.26 1.52
C PHE A 132 2.62 -11.67 1.97
N ILE A 133 1.51 -11.81 2.70
CA ILE A 133 0.97 -13.12 3.11
C ILE A 133 0.55 -13.96 1.90
N MET A 134 -0.09 -13.34 0.90
CA MET A 134 -0.47 -14.03 -0.33
C MET A 134 0.75 -14.55 -1.09
N ASP A 135 1.78 -13.74 -1.25
CA ASP A 135 3.03 -14.13 -1.92
C ASP A 135 3.79 -15.22 -1.12
N ALA A 136 3.88 -15.08 0.20
CA ALA A 136 4.47 -16.10 1.07
C ALA A 136 3.70 -17.43 1.01
N THR A 137 2.36 -17.38 0.92
CA THR A 137 1.52 -18.58 0.76
C THR A 137 1.69 -19.19 -0.64
N ALA A 138 1.72 -18.34 -1.68
CA ALA A 138 1.91 -18.75 -3.07
C ALA A 138 3.26 -19.43 -3.29
N THR A 139 4.29 -19.07 -2.52
CA THR A 139 5.67 -19.60 -2.62
C THR A 139 6.03 -20.61 -1.53
N LYS A 140 5.19 -20.77 -0.49
CA LYS A 140 5.35 -21.72 0.63
C LYS A 140 5.86 -23.08 0.19
N GLY A 141 6.91 -23.59 0.82
CA GLY A 141 7.48 -24.90 0.52
C GLY A 141 8.44 -24.92 -0.66
N LEU A 142 8.59 -23.84 -1.43
CA LEU A 142 9.62 -23.68 -2.47
C LEU A 142 10.78 -22.81 -1.98
N ALA A 143 10.54 -21.52 -1.78
CA ALA A 143 11.56 -20.54 -1.41
C ALA A 143 11.14 -19.75 -0.14
N ASP A 144 12.12 -19.30 0.62
CA ASP A 144 11.90 -18.45 1.79
C ASP A 144 11.66 -16.99 1.34
N PRO A 145 10.50 -16.37 1.66
CA PRO A 145 10.20 -14.98 1.33
C PRO A 145 11.14 -13.93 1.94
N GLY A 146 11.89 -14.28 3.00
CA GLY A 146 12.91 -13.42 3.59
C GLY A 146 14.24 -13.45 2.82
N LEU A 147 14.50 -14.53 2.07
CA LEU A 147 15.74 -14.72 1.32
C LEU A 147 15.57 -14.55 -0.18
N HIS A 148 14.35 -14.72 -0.70
CA HIS A 148 14.03 -14.67 -2.11
C HIS A 148 12.73 -13.91 -2.35
N HIS A 149 12.64 -13.28 -3.51
CA HIS A 149 11.40 -12.76 -4.06
C HIS A 149 11.17 -13.32 -5.47
N LEU A 150 9.98 -13.10 -6.02
CA LEU A 150 9.72 -13.47 -7.41
C LEU A 150 10.40 -12.46 -8.33
N TYR A 151 11.13 -12.96 -9.32
CA TYR A 151 11.77 -12.13 -10.33
C TYR A 151 10.72 -11.26 -11.04
N VAL A 152 11.06 -9.99 -11.18
CA VAL A 152 10.28 -8.99 -11.91
C VAL A 152 11.17 -8.44 -13.01
N ASP A 153 10.74 -8.55 -14.27
CA ASP A 153 11.52 -7.98 -15.37
C ASP A 153 11.36 -6.46 -15.50
N THR A 154 12.05 -5.91 -16.49
CA THR A 154 12.03 -4.48 -16.83
C THR A 154 10.64 -3.96 -17.24
N THR A 155 9.69 -4.83 -17.57
CA THR A 155 8.29 -4.46 -17.89
C THR A 155 7.40 -4.39 -16.64
N GLY A 156 7.93 -4.80 -15.49
CA GLY A 156 7.14 -4.98 -14.26
C GLY A 156 6.40 -6.32 -14.23
N TYR A 157 6.70 -7.26 -15.12
CA TYR A 157 6.08 -8.58 -15.13
C TYR A 157 6.68 -9.49 -14.07
N LYS A 158 5.82 -9.97 -13.17
CA LYS A 158 6.19 -10.91 -12.12
C LYS A 158 6.14 -12.34 -12.66
N TYR A 159 7.25 -13.07 -12.57
CA TYR A 159 7.37 -14.42 -13.09
C TYR A 159 6.74 -15.47 -12.15
N HIS A 160 5.42 -15.36 -11.97
CA HIS A 160 4.53 -16.37 -11.42
C HIS A 160 3.53 -16.76 -12.50
N VAL A 161 3.87 -17.82 -13.22
CA VAL A 161 3.09 -18.31 -14.35
C VAL A 161 2.17 -19.43 -13.90
N VAL A 162 0.89 -19.31 -14.24
CA VAL A 162 -0.11 -20.33 -13.97
C VAL A 162 -0.44 -21.03 -15.29
N VAL A 163 -0.23 -22.34 -15.33
CA VAL A 163 -0.74 -23.17 -16.44
C VAL A 163 -1.72 -24.18 -15.88
N SER A 164 -2.87 -24.31 -16.53
CA SER A 164 -3.97 -25.15 -16.06
C SER A 164 -4.51 -26.02 -17.16
N ARG A 165 -4.97 -27.20 -16.78
CA ARG A 165 -5.66 -28.15 -17.65
C ARG A 165 -7.02 -28.50 -17.06
N LEU A 166 -8.03 -28.52 -17.91
CA LEU A 166 -9.36 -29.05 -17.56
C LEU A 166 -9.50 -30.44 -18.16
N THR A 167 -9.80 -31.43 -17.32
CA THR A 167 -10.08 -32.80 -17.76
C THR A 167 -11.47 -33.19 -17.28
N LYS A 168 -12.29 -33.76 -18.18
CA LYS A 168 -13.60 -34.32 -17.81
C LYS A 168 -13.43 -35.81 -17.58
N VAL A 169 -13.61 -36.25 -16.33
CA VAL A 169 -13.59 -37.67 -15.96
C VAL A 169 -14.89 -37.96 -15.22
N ASP A 170 -15.66 -38.94 -15.67
CA ASP A 170 -16.93 -39.36 -15.07
C ASP A 170 -17.93 -38.22 -14.83
N SER A 171 -18.15 -37.38 -15.84
CA SER A 171 -19.04 -36.20 -15.77
C SER A 171 -18.62 -35.12 -14.75
N LYS A 172 -17.43 -35.24 -14.15
CA LYS A 172 -16.85 -34.25 -13.24
C LYS A 172 -15.64 -33.56 -13.88
N THR A 173 -15.68 -32.23 -13.91
CA THR A 173 -14.55 -31.42 -14.36
C THR A 173 -13.48 -31.36 -13.28
N ARG A 174 -12.28 -31.83 -13.61
CA ARG A 174 -11.08 -31.73 -12.77
C ARG A 174 -10.19 -30.63 -13.33
N ILE A 175 -9.72 -29.75 -12.47
CA ILE A 175 -8.77 -28.69 -12.84
C ILE A 175 -7.43 -29.03 -12.20
N GLU A 176 -6.44 -29.28 -13.05
CA GLU A 176 -5.06 -29.46 -12.64
C GLU A 176 -4.29 -28.18 -12.93
N LYS A 177 -3.40 -27.77 -12.02
CA LYS A 177 -2.70 -26.50 -12.11
C LYS A 177 -1.25 -26.62 -11.69
N TYR A 178 -0.36 -26.15 -12.56
CA TYR A 178 1.00 -25.80 -12.20
C TYR A 178 1.09 -24.29 -11.93
N ASN A 179 1.71 -23.93 -10.80
CA ASN A 179 2.23 -22.58 -10.59
C ASN A 179 3.74 -22.68 -10.77
N LEU A 180 4.28 -22.06 -11.82
CA LEU A 180 5.69 -21.98 -12.13
C LEU A 180 6.24 -20.63 -11.65
N PHE A 181 7.38 -20.64 -10.99
CA PHE A 181 7.98 -19.48 -10.36
C PHE A 181 9.44 -19.34 -10.78
N LEU A 182 9.86 -18.12 -11.10
CA LEU A 182 11.26 -17.73 -11.16
C LEU A 182 11.56 -16.85 -9.94
N PHE A 183 12.48 -17.29 -9.11
CA PHE A 183 12.91 -16.60 -7.90
C PHE A 183 14.21 -15.86 -8.14
N GLU A 184 14.35 -14.72 -7.48
CA GLU A 184 15.58 -13.95 -7.35
C GLU A 184 15.95 -13.84 -5.87
N SER A 185 17.21 -14.07 -5.52
CA SER A 185 17.70 -13.93 -4.15
C SER A 185 17.84 -12.46 -3.75
N ASN A 186 17.64 -12.15 -2.48
CA ASN A 186 17.88 -10.82 -1.91
C ASN A 186 19.37 -10.50 -1.69
N ALA A 187 20.27 -11.42 -2.06
CA ALA A 187 21.72 -11.26 -1.94
C ALA A 187 22.33 -10.44 -3.09
N ALA A 188 23.53 -9.89 -2.87
CA ALA A 188 24.33 -9.24 -3.90
C ALA A 188 25.68 -9.98 -4.02
N PRO A 189 26.03 -10.58 -5.18
CA PRO A 189 25.24 -10.64 -6.42
C PRO A 189 23.98 -11.52 -6.30
N CYS A 190 22.95 -11.19 -7.08
CA CYS A 190 21.71 -11.97 -7.13
C CYS A 190 21.94 -13.36 -7.76
N THR A 191 21.20 -14.35 -7.28
CA THR A 191 21.08 -15.69 -7.86
C THR A 191 19.63 -16.00 -8.17
N TYR A 192 19.41 -16.87 -9.15
CA TYR A 192 18.09 -17.18 -9.67
C TYR A 192 17.79 -18.68 -9.58
N MET A 193 16.52 -19.02 -9.34
CA MET A 193 16.04 -20.41 -9.20
C MET A 193 14.65 -20.60 -9.77
N VAL A 194 14.34 -21.80 -10.24
CA VAL A 194 13.01 -22.15 -10.76
C VAL A 194 12.36 -23.21 -9.88
N GLY A 195 11.13 -22.95 -9.45
CA GLY A 195 10.33 -23.93 -8.72
C GLY A 195 8.90 -24.00 -9.26
N ALA A 196 8.24 -25.14 -9.08
CA ALA A 196 6.84 -25.26 -9.45
C ALA A 196 5.99 -25.95 -8.37
N LYS A 197 4.71 -25.56 -8.29
CA LYS A 197 3.70 -26.23 -7.46
C LYS A 197 2.64 -26.87 -8.33
N TYR A 198 2.43 -28.16 -8.18
CA TYR A 198 1.36 -28.89 -8.83
C TYR A 198 0.20 -29.12 -7.88
N ASN A 199 -1.00 -28.80 -8.32
CA ASN A 199 -2.24 -29.03 -7.59
C ASN A 199 -3.21 -29.80 -8.48
N ARG A 200 -3.83 -30.84 -7.92
CA ARG A 200 -4.91 -31.59 -8.57
C ARG A 200 -5.96 -31.99 -7.53
N PRO A 201 -7.23 -32.16 -7.92
CA PRO A 201 -8.30 -32.52 -6.99
C PRO A 201 -8.00 -33.86 -6.30
N GLY A 202 -8.24 -33.92 -4.98
CA GLY A 202 -8.09 -35.16 -4.19
C GLY A 202 -6.65 -35.58 -3.90
N ALA A 203 -5.64 -34.76 -4.23
CA ALA A 203 -4.25 -35.05 -3.89
C ALA A 203 -3.57 -33.87 -3.18
N ALA A 204 -2.55 -34.18 -2.37
CA ALA A 204 -1.70 -33.16 -1.77
C ALA A 204 -0.91 -32.39 -2.84
N THR A 205 -0.66 -31.10 -2.56
CA THR A 205 0.19 -30.25 -3.41
C THR A 205 1.58 -30.86 -3.55
N THR A 206 2.04 -31.03 -4.79
CA THR A 206 3.39 -31.51 -5.08
C THR A 206 4.30 -30.33 -5.38
N TYR A 207 5.48 -30.30 -4.76
CA TYR A 207 6.48 -29.27 -4.97
C TYR A 207 7.60 -29.81 -5.85
N ILE A 208 7.78 -29.22 -7.03
CA ILE A 208 8.85 -29.57 -7.96
C ILE A 208 10.04 -28.66 -7.67
N LYS A 209 11.09 -29.26 -7.11
CA LYS A 209 12.32 -28.58 -6.68
C LYS A 209 13.54 -28.95 -7.50
N GLU A 210 13.39 -29.81 -8.50
CA GLU A 210 14.47 -30.32 -9.35
C GLU A 210 15.29 -29.19 -10.02
N TYR A 211 14.65 -28.05 -10.28
CA TYR A 211 15.25 -26.87 -10.93
C TYR A 211 15.61 -25.75 -9.92
N MET A 212 15.49 -26.00 -8.61
CA MET A 212 15.80 -25.03 -7.55
C MET A 212 17.28 -25.06 -7.19
N ILE A 213 18.13 -24.81 -8.19
CA ILE A 213 19.58 -24.71 -8.03
C ILE A 213 19.96 -23.24 -8.28
N PRO A 214 20.52 -22.52 -7.29
CA PRO A 214 20.96 -21.14 -7.47
C PRO A 214 21.91 -21.05 -8.66
N SER A 215 21.59 -20.18 -9.62
CA SER A 215 22.35 -20.03 -10.85
C SER A 215 22.25 -18.61 -11.41
N ALA A 216 23.01 -18.31 -12.46
CA ALA A 216 22.87 -17.08 -13.22
C ALA A 216 21.50 -17.00 -13.90
N PHE A 217 21.05 -15.78 -14.21
CA PHE A 217 19.72 -15.54 -14.77
C PHE A 217 19.45 -16.35 -16.04
N ASP A 218 20.41 -16.39 -16.98
CA ASP A 218 20.28 -17.09 -18.26
C ASP A 218 20.07 -18.61 -18.09
N VAL A 219 20.75 -19.21 -17.10
CA VAL A 219 20.64 -20.64 -16.77
C VAL A 219 19.26 -20.93 -16.17
N ALA A 220 18.87 -20.17 -15.14
CA ALA A 220 17.56 -20.33 -14.51
C ALA A 220 16.43 -20.08 -15.52
N PHE A 221 16.55 -19.06 -16.35
CA PHE A 221 15.53 -18.71 -17.33
C PHE A 221 15.42 -19.76 -18.46
N ARG A 222 16.54 -20.41 -18.86
CA ARG A 222 16.47 -21.58 -19.75
C ARG A 222 15.69 -22.74 -19.13
N GLN A 223 15.87 -23.01 -17.84
CA GLN A 223 15.09 -24.05 -17.15
C GLN A 223 13.60 -23.67 -17.03
N PHE A 224 13.31 -22.40 -16.78
CA PHE A 224 11.95 -21.87 -16.76
C PHE A 224 11.24 -22.12 -18.11
N ARG A 225 11.87 -21.69 -19.21
CA ARG A 225 11.33 -21.88 -20.57
C ARG A 225 11.16 -23.37 -20.91
N LYS A 226 12.15 -24.19 -20.56
CA LYS A 226 12.10 -25.65 -20.74
C LYS A 226 10.90 -26.26 -20.00
N PHE A 227 10.69 -25.90 -18.72
CA PHE A 227 9.56 -26.41 -17.94
C PHE A 227 8.23 -25.99 -18.56
N PHE A 228 8.10 -24.70 -18.91
CA PHE A 228 6.90 -24.17 -19.56
C PHE A 228 6.58 -24.97 -20.82
N ARG A 229 7.54 -25.10 -21.74
CA ARG A 229 7.38 -25.86 -22.98
C ARG A 229 7.02 -27.33 -22.76
N ILE A 230 7.64 -27.99 -21.78
CA ILE A 230 7.32 -29.39 -21.45
C ILE A 230 5.84 -29.55 -21.04
N LYS A 231 5.26 -28.54 -20.37
CA LYS A 231 3.88 -28.62 -19.88
C LYS A 231 2.85 -28.12 -20.88
N THR A 232 3.17 -27.08 -21.63
CA THR A 232 2.23 -26.43 -22.56
C THR A 232 2.40 -26.87 -24.01
N GLY A 233 3.58 -27.36 -24.39
CA GLY A 233 3.97 -27.57 -25.78
C GLY A 233 4.32 -26.27 -26.53
N VAL A 234 4.24 -25.12 -25.87
CA VAL A 234 4.44 -23.79 -26.47
C VAL A 234 5.76 -23.21 -25.98
N GLU A 235 6.55 -22.64 -26.90
CA GLU A 235 7.75 -21.88 -26.53
C GLU A 235 7.36 -20.63 -25.74
N TRP A 236 8.15 -20.26 -24.73
CA TRP A 236 7.85 -19.08 -23.90
C TRP A 236 7.71 -17.79 -24.72
N ASP A 237 8.50 -17.65 -25.77
CA ASP A 237 8.48 -16.47 -26.63
C ASP A 237 7.21 -16.40 -27.50
N CYS A 238 6.53 -17.55 -27.69
CA CYS A 238 5.25 -17.68 -28.40
C CYS A 238 4.03 -17.72 -27.46
N ARG A 239 4.21 -17.48 -26.15
CA ARG A 239 3.17 -17.63 -25.12
C ARG A 239 1.92 -16.78 -25.34
N LEU A 240 2.00 -15.75 -26.19
CA LEU A 240 0.91 -14.82 -26.50
C LEU A 240 0.25 -15.09 -27.86
N ASP A 241 0.76 -16.04 -28.66
CA ASP A 241 0.28 -16.27 -30.01
C ASP A 241 -1.04 -17.10 -30.07
N GLY A 242 -1.64 -17.40 -28.91
CA GLY A 242 -2.92 -18.11 -28.79
C GLY A 242 -2.84 -19.38 -27.93
N VAL A 243 -3.95 -20.14 -27.88
CA VAL A 243 -4.01 -21.41 -27.16
C VAL A 243 -3.29 -22.48 -27.96
N GLY A 244 -2.00 -22.69 -27.68
CA GLY A 244 -1.27 -23.85 -28.18
C GLY A 244 -1.47 -25.06 -27.26
N GLY A 245 -1.77 -26.22 -27.88
CA GLY A 245 -1.90 -27.50 -27.21
C GLY A 245 -3.21 -28.23 -27.55
N GLY A 246 -3.14 -29.57 -27.65
CA GLY A 246 -4.33 -30.40 -27.83
C GLY A 246 -5.27 -30.37 -26.61
N GLU A 247 -6.40 -31.07 -26.71
CA GLU A 247 -7.46 -31.09 -25.68
C GLU A 247 -6.98 -31.53 -24.27
N GLU A 248 -5.81 -32.17 -24.18
CA GLU A 248 -5.18 -32.64 -22.94
C GLU A 248 -3.93 -31.84 -22.49
N ALA A 249 -3.58 -30.75 -23.16
CA ALA A 249 -2.42 -29.93 -22.80
C ALA A 249 -2.69 -28.95 -21.64
N PHE A 250 -1.65 -28.53 -20.92
CA PHE A 250 -1.78 -27.42 -19.99
C PHE A 250 -1.78 -26.09 -20.75
N VAL A 251 -2.77 -25.26 -20.51
CA VAL A 251 -2.93 -23.97 -21.17
C VAL A 251 -2.45 -22.84 -20.26
N TYR A 252 -1.69 -21.92 -20.84
CA TYR A 252 -1.37 -20.64 -20.24
C TYR A 252 -2.38 -19.59 -20.70
N VAL A 253 -2.96 -18.86 -19.76
CA VAL A 253 -3.82 -17.71 -20.07
C VAL A 253 -3.02 -16.44 -19.75
N PRO A 254 -2.61 -15.66 -20.75
CA PRO A 254 -1.83 -14.45 -20.52
C PRO A 254 -2.66 -13.34 -19.84
N PRO A 255 -2.00 -12.40 -19.15
CA PRO A 255 -2.64 -11.17 -18.65
C PRO A 255 -3.35 -10.36 -19.75
N THR A 256 -4.28 -9.48 -19.37
CA THR A 256 -4.93 -8.55 -20.31
C THR A 256 -3.91 -7.56 -20.91
N LYS A 257 -4.26 -6.87 -22.00
CA LYS A 257 -3.32 -5.98 -22.73
C LYS A 257 -2.80 -4.84 -21.86
N GLU A 258 -3.58 -4.42 -20.88
CA GLU A 258 -3.27 -3.33 -19.95
C GLU A 258 -2.33 -3.76 -18.81
N GLN A 259 -2.04 -5.06 -18.70
CA GLN A 259 -1.17 -5.63 -17.68
C GLN A 259 0.19 -6.01 -18.27
N PRO A 260 1.28 -5.96 -17.47
CA PRO A 260 2.58 -6.47 -17.92
C PRO A 260 2.45 -7.93 -18.39
N ARG A 261 3.04 -8.24 -19.55
CA ARG A 261 3.06 -9.59 -20.16
C ARG A 261 4.47 -10.20 -20.25
N GLY A 262 5.45 -9.48 -19.71
CA GLY A 262 6.86 -9.82 -19.71
C GLY A 262 7.59 -9.35 -20.95
N VAL A 263 8.92 -9.37 -20.91
CA VAL A 263 9.76 -9.02 -22.07
C VAL A 263 9.38 -9.89 -23.27
N MET A 264 9.24 -9.25 -24.44
CA MET A 264 8.95 -9.89 -25.72
C MET A 264 10.20 -9.90 -26.61
N PRO A 265 10.32 -10.86 -27.53
CA PRO A 265 11.36 -10.82 -28.56
C PRO A 265 11.31 -9.51 -29.34
N MET A 266 12.48 -9.04 -29.77
CA MET A 266 12.58 -7.88 -30.65
C MET A 266 11.78 -8.14 -31.94
N GLY A 267 10.89 -7.22 -32.31
CA GLY A 267 10.05 -7.34 -33.51
C GLY A 267 8.78 -8.18 -33.35
N TRP A 268 8.43 -8.63 -32.14
CA TRP A 268 7.13 -9.27 -31.92
C TRP A 268 5.98 -8.28 -32.12
N VAL A 269 5.01 -8.65 -32.96
CA VAL A 269 3.78 -7.91 -33.24
C VAL A 269 2.59 -8.71 -32.75
N GLU A 270 1.53 -8.05 -32.25
CA GLU A 270 0.36 -8.74 -31.72
C GLU A 270 -0.38 -9.52 -32.82
N PRO A 271 -0.86 -10.76 -32.58
CA PRO A 271 -1.49 -11.57 -33.63
C PRO A 271 -2.67 -10.88 -34.33
N GLU A 272 -3.43 -10.02 -33.63
CA GLU A 272 -4.53 -9.23 -34.19
C GLU A 272 -4.04 -8.17 -35.19
N GLU A 273 -2.83 -7.64 -35.00
CA GLU A 273 -2.21 -6.64 -35.88
C GLU A 273 -1.52 -7.30 -37.09
N ARG A 274 -1.16 -8.59 -37.00
CA ARG A 274 -0.57 -9.34 -38.13
C ARG A 274 -1.54 -9.58 -39.29
N VAL A 275 -2.85 -9.57 -39.03
CA VAL A 275 -3.89 -9.83 -40.05
C VAL A 275 -4.19 -8.57 -40.89
N GLY A 276 -3.67 -7.40 -40.51
CA GLY A 276 -3.93 -6.12 -41.20
C GLY A 276 -3.05 -5.83 -42.41
N ASP A 277 -2.06 -6.67 -42.72
CA ASP A 277 -1.01 -6.37 -43.72
C ASP A 277 -1.05 -7.28 -44.97
N ASP A 278 -1.97 -8.25 -45.04
CA ASP A 278 -2.02 -9.26 -46.12
C ASP A 278 -3.09 -8.95 -47.19
N GLY A 279 -3.41 -7.67 -47.39
CA GLY A 279 -4.57 -7.22 -48.18
C GLY A 279 -4.29 -6.13 -49.22
N SER A 280 -3.04 -5.92 -49.65
CA SER A 280 -2.75 -4.92 -50.69
C SER A 280 -1.61 -5.31 -51.62
N GLU A 281 -1.63 -6.53 -52.17
CA GLU A 281 -0.93 -6.84 -53.43
C GLU A 281 -1.75 -7.85 -54.24
N GLU A 282 -2.77 -7.37 -54.95
CA GLU A 282 -3.16 -7.95 -56.25
C GLU A 282 -3.39 -6.78 -57.22
N GLU A 283 -2.54 -6.74 -58.26
CA GLU A 283 -2.61 -5.88 -59.45
C GLU A 283 -3.87 -6.11 -60.29
#